data_AF-A0A9Q4B429-F1
#
_entry.id   AF-A0A9Q4B429-F1
#
_cell.length_a   1.000
_cell.length_b   1.000
_cell.length_c   1.000
_cell.angle_alpha   90.00
_cell.angle_beta   90.00
_cell.angle_gamma   90.00
#
_symmetry.space_group_name_H-M   'P 1'
#
loop_
_entity.id
_entity.type
_entity.pdbx_description
1 polymer ?
#
loop_
_entity_poly.entity_id
_entity_poly.type
_entity_poly.pdbx_seq_one_letter_code
_entity_poly.pdbx_strand_id
1 'polypeptide(L)' 'MRYLIDHVRKSVHRTTFANDSCHFHTTPAEKREFSEDHTYIKKLIEEEGFEECPFCKINSVKPNIKDM' A
#
# COMPACT_ATOMS: atom_id res chain seq x y z
N MET A 1 1.16 -7.50 -10.60
CA MET A 1 1.44 -7.25 -9.15
C MET A 1 0.15 -6.76 -8.55
N ARG A 2 -0.29 -7.33 -7.42
CA ARG A 2 -1.57 -6.96 -6.82
C ARG A 2 -1.42 -5.84 -5.81
N TYR A 3 -2.33 -4.88 -5.89
CA TYR A 3 -2.43 -3.74 -4.99
C TYR A 3 -3.72 -3.85 -4.17
N LEU A 4 -3.65 -3.38 -2.92
CA LEU A 4 -4.81 -3.05 -2.10
C LEU A 4 -4.86 -1.52 -2.03
N ILE A 5 -6.01 -0.96 -2.36
CA ILE A 5 -6.29 0.47 -2.36
C ILE A 5 -7.20 0.73 -1.16
N ASP A 6 -6.72 1.57 -0.25
CA ASP A 6 -7.47 2.07 0.90
C ASP A 6 -8.09 3.42 0.52
N HIS A 7 -9.40 3.42 0.29
CA HIS A 7 -10.14 4.63 -0.12
C HIS A 7 -10.40 5.59 1.04
N VAL A 8 -10.31 5.16 2.29
CA VAL A 8 -10.48 6.02 3.48
C VAL A 8 -9.23 6.85 3.71
N ARG A 9 -8.06 6.21 3.62
CA ARG A 9 -6.76 6.83 3.85
C ARG A 9 -6.10 7.34 2.57
N LYS A 10 -6.73 7.11 1.41
CA LYS A 10 -6.17 7.36 0.08
C LYS A 10 -4.77 6.77 -0.06
N SER A 11 -4.60 5.50 0.30
CA SER A 11 -3.29 4.85 0.26
C SER A 11 -3.28 3.61 -0.64
N VAL A 12 -2.20 3.43 -1.39
CA VAL A 12 -1.96 2.27 -2.24
C VAL A 12 -0.92 1.36 -1.59
N HIS A 13 -1.31 0.10 -1.38
CA HIS A 13 -0.51 -0.93 -0.73
C HIS A 13 -0.14 -2.03 -1.73
N ARG A 14 1.14 -2.37 -1.84
CA ARG A 14 1.58 -3.59 -2.55
C ARG A 14 1.26 -4.79 -1.66
N THR A 15 0.37 -5.68 -2.09
CA THR A 15 -0.12 -6.77 -1.21
C THR A 15 0.99 -7.71 -0.77
N THR A 16 2.07 -7.83 -1.55
CA THR A 16 3.27 -8.62 -1.20
C THR A 16 4.03 -8.09 0.01
N PHE A 17 3.87 -6.82 0.37
CA PHE A 17 4.57 -6.16 1.48
C PHE A 17 3.62 -5.62 2.56
N ALA A 18 2.32 -5.64 2.30
CA ALA A 18 1.30 -5.19 3.23
C ALA A 18 1.36 -6.01 4.54
N ASN A 19 1.41 -5.30 5.66
CA ASN A 19 1.45 -5.87 7.01
C ASN A 19 0.73 -4.92 7.98
N ASP A 20 0.64 -5.29 9.25
CA ASP A 20 -0.11 -4.52 10.25
C ASP A 20 0.36 -3.07 10.45
N SER A 21 1.64 -2.77 10.16
CA SER A 21 2.18 -1.40 10.23
C SER A 21 1.53 -0.44 9.24
N CYS A 22 0.87 -0.97 8.20
CA CYS A 22 0.14 -0.19 7.22
C CYS A 22 -1.25 0.25 7.72
N HIS A 23 -1.76 -0.38 8.78
CA HIS A 23 -3.09 -0.17 9.36
C HIS A 23 -4.29 -0.28 8.41
N PHE A 24 -4.14 -0.82 7.19
CA PHE A 24 -5.24 -1.00 6.24
C PHE A 24 -6.35 -1.93 6.79
N HIS A 25 -6.05 -2.77 7.79
CA HIS A 25 -7.04 -3.62 8.45
C HIS A 25 -8.10 -2.82 9.21
N THR A 26 -7.81 -1.57 9.60
CA THR A 26 -8.74 -0.65 10.28
C THR A 26 -9.78 -0.05 9.32
N THR A 27 -9.49 -0.05 8.02
CA THR A 27 -10.41 0.45 7.00
C THR A 27 -11.50 -0.59 6.74
N PRO A 28 -12.79 -0.22 6.65
CA PRO A 28 -13.86 -1.17 6.32
C PRO A 28 -13.59 -1.92 5.00
N ALA A 29 -13.95 -3.20 4.93
CA ALA A 29 -13.68 -4.03 3.75
C ALA A 29 -14.32 -3.46 2.47
N GLU A 30 -15.51 -2.89 2.58
CA GLU A 30 -16.23 -2.20 1.48
C GLU A 30 -15.53 -0.92 0.97
N LYS A 31 -14.58 -0.38 1.73
CA LYS A 31 -13.75 0.77 1.34
C LYS A 31 -12.34 0.35 0.92
N ARG A 32 -12.10 -0.96 0.78
CA ARG A 32 -10.86 -1.52 0.25
C ARG A 32 -11.13 -2.09 -1.14
N GLU A 33 -10.25 -1.78 -2.06
CA GLU A 33 -10.30 -2.29 -3.43
C GLU A 33 -9.02 -3.05 -3.75
N PHE A 34 -9.13 -4.13 -4.51
CA PHE A 34 -7.96 -4.82 -5.03
C PHE A 34 -7.86 -4.60 -6.53
N SER A 35 -6.68 -4.24 -7.01
CA SER A 35 -6.43 -4.05 -8.44
C SER A 35 -5.04 -4.53 -8.83
N GLU A 36 -4.91 -4.96 -10.07
CA GLU A 36 -3.63 -5.29 -10.73
C GLU A 36 -3.35 -4.34 -11.91
N ASP A 37 -4.24 -3.39 -12.19
CA ASP A 37 -4.10 -2.43 -13.27
C ASP A 37 -3.15 -1.30 -12.87
N HIS A 38 -1.94 -1.36 -13.41
CA HIS A 38 -0.90 -0.37 -13.16
C HIS A 38 -1.26 1.04 -13.66
N THR A 39 -2.07 1.16 -14.72
CA THR A 39 -2.50 2.46 -15.25
C THR A 39 -3.46 3.12 -14.27
N TYR A 40 -4.41 2.34 -13.74
CA TYR A 40 -5.33 2.82 -12.71
C TYR A 40 -4.60 3.25 -11.44
N ILE A 41 -3.66 2.43 -10.96
CA ILE A 41 -2.85 2.76 -9.77
C ILE A 41 -2.05 4.06 -9.98
N LYS A 42 -1.43 4.22 -11.15
CA LYS A 42 -0.69 5.43 -11.49
C LYS A 42 -1.61 6.66 -11.47
N LYS A 43 -2.81 6.54 -12.04
CA LYS A 43 -3.82 7.60 -12.01
C LYS A 43 -4.23 7.99 -10.59
N LEU A 44 -4.48 7.00 -9.73
CA LEU A 44 -4.83 7.27 -8.33
C LEU A 44 -3.75 8.12 -7.63
N ILE A 45 -2.48 7.80 -7.86
CA ILE A 45 -1.34 8.48 -7.23
C ILE A 45 -1.12 9.88 -7.83
N GLU A 46 -1.10 9.99 -9.16
CA GLU A 46 -0.72 11.23 -9.85
C GLU A 46 -1.87 12.23 -9.95
N GLU A 47 -3.12 11.77 -10.04
CA GLU A 47 -4.28 12.62 -10.33
C GLU A 47 -5.28 12.70 -9.18
N GLU A 48 -5.46 11.63 -8.40
CA GLU A 48 -6.53 11.54 -7.39
C GLU A 48 -6.04 11.76 -5.94
N GLY A 49 -4.73 12.01 -5.80
CA GLY A 49 -4.07 12.34 -4.53
C GLY A 49 -3.91 11.15 -3.59
N PHE A 50 -3.77 9.95 -4.12
CA PHE A 50 -3.40 8.78 -3.35
C PHE A 50 -1.90 8.72 -3.13
N GLU A 51 -1.48 8.12 -2.02
CA GLU A 51 -0.07 7.94 -1.69
C GLU A 51 0.32 6.47 -1.62
N GLU A 52 1.50 6.12 -2.15
CA GLU A 52 2.07 4.78 -1.91
C GLU A 52 2.36 4.63 -0.42
N CYS A 53 1.87 3.54 0.19
CA CYS A 53 2.15 3.25 1.59
C CYS A 53 3.67 3.11 1.82
N PRO A 54 4.26 3.87 2.77
CA PRO A 54 5.70 3.86 3.00
C PRO A 54 6.20 2.49 3.49
N PHE A 55 5.35 1.72 4.19
CA PHE A 55 5.66 0.37 4.66
C PHE A 55 5.54 -0.70 3.57
N CYS A 56 4.82 -0.40 2.48
CA CYS A 56 4.70 -1.31 1.33
C CYS A 56 5.66 -0.97 0.19
N LYS A 57 6.36 0.17 0.29
CA LYS A 57 7.37 0.59 -0.68
C LYS A 57 8.64 -0.23 -0.48
N ILE A 58 9.28 -0.61 -1.59
CA ILE A 58 10.46 -1.50 -1.66
C ILE A 58 11.68 -0.98 -0.85
N ASN A 59 11.68 0.27 -0.37
CA ASN A 59 12.81 0.88 0.33
C ASN A 59 12.88 0.67 1.85
N SER A 60 12.03 -0.15 2.45
CA SER A 60 12.31 -0.62 3.82
C SER A 60 13.41 -1.67 3.76
N VAL A 61 14.67 -1.23 3.66
CA VAL A 61 15.83 -2.04 4.04
C VAL A 61 15.53 -2.52 5.46
N LYS A 62 15.18 -3.79 5.64
CA LYS A 62 15.07 -4.38 6.98
C LYS A 62 16.45 -4.19 7.62
N PRO A 63 16.59 -3.53 8.79
CA PRO A 63 17.85 -3.61 9.50
C PRO A 63 18.15 -5.09 9.71
N ASN A 64 19.29 -5.54 9.21
CA ASN A 64 19.77 -6.90 9.38
C ASN A 64 20.07 -7.07 10.87
N ILE A 65 19.21 -7.78 11.61
CA ILE A 65 19.40 -8.10 13.03
C ILE A 65 20.43 -9.24 13.13
N LYS A 66 21.66 -9.00 12.66
CA LYS A 66 22.80 -9.91 12.85
C LYS A 66 24.05 -9.26 13.44
N ASP A 67 23.96 -8.00 13.88
CA ASP A 67 25.06 -7.29 14.54
C ASP A 67 24.61 -6.70 15.90
N MET A 68 23.98 -7.52 16.75
CA MET A 68 23.80 -7.26 18.18
C MET A 68 24.16 -8.49 19.00
#